data_AF-A0A8H6RXM1-F1
#
_entry.id   AF-A0A8H6RXM1-F1
#
_cell.length_a   1.000
_cell.length_b   1.000
_cell.length_c   1.000
_cell.angle_alpha   90.00
_cell.angle_beta   90.00
_cell.angle_gamma   90.00
#
_symmetry.space_group_name_H-M   'P 1'
#
loop_
_entity.id
_entity.type
_entity.pdbx_description
1 polymer ?
#
loop_
_entity_poly.entity_id
_entity_poly.type
_entity_poly.pdbx_seq_one_letter_code
_entity_poly.pdbx_strand_id
1 'polypeptide(L)'
;MQQGRLRSEASSWRSSRAKLIFPAGSAIYLFGIDIFNPANITFTLDGKEAGFHYYEGTDAYRYNAPFYSASGLSTTTDHTLGWTLRAGKQNSLAALIDYAVVTIERRF
;
A
#
# COMPACT_ATOMS: atom_id res chain seq x y z
N MET A 1 4.99 -1.64 27.12
CA MET A 1 5.61 -1.18 25.84
C MET A 1 5.57 -2.36 24.89
N GLN A 2 4.65 -2.39 23.92
CA GLN A 2 4.42 -3.56 23.06
C GLN A 2 4.87 -3.22 21.64
N GLN A 3 5.96 -3.83 21.18
CA GLN A 3 6.43 -3.74 19.80
C GLN A 3 5.73 -4.82 18.97
N GLY A 4 4.93 -4.40 17.98
CA GLY A 4 4.28 -5.30 17.02
C GLY A 4 5.30 -5.83 16.01
N ARG A 5 5.42 -7.15 15.91
CA ARG A 5 6.31 -7.84 14.97
C ARG A 5 5.58 -8.11 13.66
N LEU A 6 6.09 -7.57 12.55
CA LEU A 6 5.65 -7.90 11.20
C LEU A 6 6.01 -9.37 10.90
N ARG A 7 5.02 -10.17 10.47
CA ARG A 7 5.22 -11.51 9.91
C ARG A 7 4.70 -11.54 8.48
N SER A 8 5.55 -11.97 7.55
CA SER A 8 5.19 -12.28 6.16
C SER A 8 5.22 -13.79 5.95
N GLU A 9 4.14 -14.38 5.45
CA GLU A 9 4.09 -15.78 4.99
C GLU A 9 4.09 -15.81 3.46
N ALA A 10 5.00 -16.58 2.85
CA ALA A 10 5.07 -16.77 1.41
C ALA A 10 4.55 -18.17 1.06
N SER A 11 3.48 -18.25 0.25
CA SER A 11 2.97 -19.47 -0.36
C SER A 11 2.89 -19.29 -1.88
N SER A 12 3.13 -20.37 -2.62
CA SER A 12 3.56 -20.44 -4.02
C SER A 12 2.64 -19.72 -5.02
N TRP A 13 3.09 -18.54 -5.44
CA TRP A 13 3.03 -17.84 -6.75
C TRP A 13 3.47 -16.44 -6.35
N ARG A 14 4.77 -16.14 -6.54
CA ARG A 14 5.50 -15.00 -5.94
C ARG A 14 4.60 -13.78 -5.75
N SER A 15 3.98 -13.68 -4.59
CA SER A 15 3.20 -12.54 -4.18
C SER A 15 3.54 -12.22 -2.73
N SER A 16 3.77 -10.94 -2.48
CA SER A 16 3.99 -10.44 -1.13
C SER A 16 2.75 -9.66 -0.71
N ARG A 17 2.35 -9.76 0.55
CA ARG A 17 1.18 -9.07 1.09
C ARG A 17 1.58 -8.30 2.33
N ALA A 18 1.07 -7.09 2.46
CA ALA A 18 1.16 -6.33 3.69
C ALA A 18 -0.10 -5.47 3.88
N LYS A 19 -0.22 -4.91 5.09
CA LYS A 19 -1.35 -4.07 5.46
C LYS A 19 -0.92 -2.95 6.40
N LEU A 20 -1.60 -1.83 6.30
CA LEU A 20 -1.57 -0.70 7.21
C LEU A 20 -2.95 -0.59 7.86
N ILE A 21 -2.97 -0.55 9.20
CA ILE A 21 -4.17 -0.27 9.98
C ILE A 21 -4.02 1.16 10.49
N PHE A 22 -5.05 1.98 10.30
CA PHE A 22 -5.05 3.37 10.75
C PHE A 22 -6.37 3.72 11.45
N PRO A 23 -6.32 4.55 12.50
CA PRO A 23 -7.50 4.92 13.27
C PRO A 23 -8.44 5.80 12.45
N ALA A 24 -9.70 5.87 12.89
CA ALA A 24 -10.78 6.75 12.40
C ALA A 24 -10.30 8.04 11.68
N GLY A 25 -10.07 7.92 10.38
CA GLY A 25 -9.45 8.95 9.56
C GLY A 25 -10.20 9.13 8.26
N SER A 26 -10.30 10.36 7.77
CA SER A 26 -11.14 10.71 6.62
C SER A 26 -10.47 10.50 5.27
N ALA A 27 -9.14 10.37 5.25
CA ALA A 27 -8.36 10.14 4.03
C ALA A 27 -7.02 9.45 4.31
N ILE A 28 -6.51 8.72 3.31
CA ILE A 28 -5.18 8.13 3.28
C ILE A 28 -4.53 8.35 1.91
N TYR A 29 -3.24 8.66 1.91
CA TYR A 29 -2.39 8.77 0.72
C TYR A 29 -1.12 7.94 0.94
N LEU A 30 -0.87 6.97 0.06
CA LEU A 30 0.28 6.08 0.12
C LEU A 30 1.30 6.48 -0.95
N PHE A 31 2.55 6.66 -0.54
CA PHE A 31 3.65 7.02 -1.41
C PHE A 31 4.75 5.96 -1.36
N GLY A 32 5.48 5.85 -2.46
CA GLY A 32 6.58 4.93 -2.60
C GLY A 32 7.61 5.39 -3.61
N ILE A 33 8.45 4.44 -4.02
CA ILE A 33 9.43 4.59 -5.07
C ILE A 33 9.05 3.63 -6.18
N ASP A 34 8.71 4.18 -7.33
CA ASP A 34 8.59 3.44 -8.58
C ASP A 34 9.98 3.03 -9.04
N ILE A 35 10.15 1.76 -9.45
CA ILE A 35 11.43 1.21 -9.84
C ILE A 35 11.33 0.51 -11.19
N PHE A 36 12.45 0.47 -11.93
CA PHE A 36 12.55 -0.30 -13.16
C PHE A 36 12.28 -1.79 -12.90
N ASN A 37 11.51 -2.44 -13.79
CA ASN A 37 10.91 -3.77 -13.62
C ASN A 37 9.94 -3.89 -12.42
N PRO A 38 8.85 -3.10 -12.39
CA PRO A 38 7.96 -3.05 -11.24
C PRO A 38 7.08 -4.30 -11.12
N ALA A 39 6.72 -4.62 -9.89
CA ALA A 39 5.61 -5.52 -9.60
C ALA A 39 4.27 -4.78 -9.76
N ASN A 40 3.20 -5.51 -10.10
CA ASN A 40 1.85 -4.95 -10.04
C ASN A 40 1.40 -4.94 -8.57
N ILE A 41 0.86 -3.82 -8.11
CA ILE A 41 0.34 -3.68 -6.75
C ILE A 41 -1.18 -3.60 -6.82
N THR A 42 -1.88 -4.51 -6.15
CA THR A 42 -3.33 -4.41 -5.95
C THR A 42 -3.60 -3.98 -4.53
N PHE A 43 -4.48 -3.00 -4.35
CA PHE A 43 -4.89 -2.47 -3.04
C PHE A 43 -6.27 -2.97 -2.65
N THR A 44 -6.44 -3.19 -1.35
CA THR A 44 -7.74 -3.40 -0.72
C THR A 44 -7.96 -2.40 0.40
N LEU A 45 -9.18 -1.89 0.54
CA LEU A 45 -9.59 -1.06 1.67
C LEU A 45 -10.73 -1.76 2.39
N ASP A 46 -10.56 -2.00 3.69
CA ASP A 46 -11.53 -2.69 4.55
C ASP A 46 -11.97 -4.05 3.96
N GLY A 47 -11.00 -4.77 3.38
CA GLY A 47 -11.19 -6.08 2.77
C GLY A 47 -11.77 -6.08 1.36
N LYS A 48 -12.10 -4.91 0.78
CA LYS A 48 -12.63 -4.77 -0.58
C LYS A 48 -11.55 -4.31 -1.55
N GLU A 49 -11.56 -4.79 -2.78
CA GLU A 49 -10.68 -4.26 -3.84
C GLU A 49 -10.92 -2.77 -4.02
N ALA A 50 -9.84 -1.99 -4.00
CA ALA A 50 -9.93 -0.53 -3.97
C ALA A 50 -9.06 0.16 -5.04
N GLY A 51 -8.12 -0.55 -5.65
CA GLY A 51 -7.35 -0.01 -6.75
C GLY A 51 -6.15 -0.86 -7.12
N PHE A 52 -5.40 -0.40 -8.12
CA PHE A 52 -4.14 -0.99 -8.52
C PHE A 52 -3.14 0.12 -8.85
N HIS A 53 -1.86 -0.17 -8.64
CA HIS A 53 -0.73 0.65 -9.09
C HIS A 53 0.17 -0.15 -10.00
N TYR A 54 0.62 0.52 -11.06
CA TYR A 54 1.49 -0.05 -12.07
C TYR A 54 2.33 1.07 -12.67
N TYR A 55 3.60 0.77 -12.95
CA TYR A 55 4.58 1.71 -13.46
C TYR A 55 5.12 1.22 -14.81
N GLU A 56 5.04 2.06 -15.83
CA GLU A 56 5.58 1.80 -17.18
C GLU A 56 6.72 2.74 -17.55
N GLY A 57 7.20 3.53 -16.59
CA GLY A 57 8.24 4.50 -16.85
C GLY A 57 9.59 3.82 -17.13
N THR A 58 10.44 4.56 -17.82
CA THR A 58 11.81 4.14 -18.15
C THR A 58 12.82 4.51 -17.07
N ASP A 59 12.45 5.35 -16.11
CA ASP A 59 13.36 5.78 -15.06
C ASP A 59 13.70 4.60 -14.15
N ALA A 60 14.97 4.53 -13.75
CA ALA A 60 15.44 3.52 -12.81
C ALA A 60 14.73 3.61 -11.45
N TYR A 61 14.48 4.85 -10.99
CA TYR A 61 13.82 5.17 -9.74
C TYR A 61 13.02 6.47 -9.87
N ARG A 62 11.77 6.47 -9.42
CA ARG A 62 10.94 7.68 -9.25
C ARG A 62 10.45 7.74 -7.81
N TYR A 63 11.03 8.66 -7.05
CA TYR A 63 10.72 8.90 -5.64
C TYR A 63 9.39 9.67 -5.48
N ASN A 64 8.78 9.57 -4.29
CA ASN A 64 7.50 10.20 -3.96
C ASN A 64 6.38 9.84 -4.96
N ALA A 65 6.43 8.63 -5.52
CA ALA A 65 5.42 8.15 -6.45
C ALA A 65 4.10 7.88 -5.69
N PRO A 66 2.98 8.46 -6.14
CA PRO A 66 1.68 8.19 -5.52
C PRO A 66 1.22 6.78 -5.90
N PHE A 67 1.07 5.90 -4.92
CA PHE A 67 0.67 4.52 -5.14
C PHE A 67 -0.84 4.32 -4.95
N TYR A 68 -1.42 4.99 -3.95
CA TYR A 68 -2.83 4.85 -3.64
C TYR A 68 -3.34 6.08 -2.89
N SER A 69 -4.61 6.42 -3.09
CA SER A 69 -5.30 7.40 -2.25
C SER A 69 -6.77 7.04 -2.08
N ALA A 70 -7.32 7.32 -0.89
CA ALA A 70 -8.74 7.27 -0.63
C ALA A 70 -9.15 8.43 0.27
N SER A 71 -10.37 8.93 0.09
CA SER A 71 -10.96 10.05 0.84
C SER A 71 -12.44 9.80 1.09
N GLY A 72 -13.05 10.57 2.00
CA GLY A 72 -14.45 10.38 2.39
C GLY A 72 -14.65 9.12 3.23
N LEU A 73 -13.60 8.69 3.93
CA LEU A 73 -13.63 7.54 4.83
C LEU A 73 -14.34 7.89 6.14
N SER A 74 -14.84 6.86 6.82
CA SER A 74 -15.57 7.03 8.08
C SER A 74 -14.65 7.49 9.20
N THR A 75 -14.94 8.62 9.83
CA THR A 75 -14.18 9.10 11.01
C THR A 75 -14.71 8.52 12.33
N THR A 76 -15.39 7.37 12.25
CA THR A 76 -15.94 6.66 13.41
C THR A 76 -15.37 5.26 13.59
N THR A 77 -14.61 4.74 12.61
CA THR A 77 -14.14 3.36 12.58
C THR A 77 -12.69 3.29 12.11
N ASP A 78 -11.93 2.35 12.64
CA ASP A 78 -10.58 2.06 12.13
C ASP A 78 -10.65 1.44 10.73
N HIS A 79 -9.65 1.76 9.90
CA HIS A 79 -9.57 1.31 8.53
C HIS A 79 -8.33 0.43 8.30
N THR A 80 -8.43 -0.48 7.35
CA THR A 80 -7.32 -1.35 6.94
C THR A 80 -7.06 -1.22 5.45
N LEU A 81 -5.93 -0.62 5.08
CA LEU A 81 -5.38 -0.65 3.72
C LEU A 81 -4.48 -1.87 3.57
N GLY A 82 -4.89 -2.83 2.76
CA GLY A 82 -4.07 -3.97 2.35
C GLY A 82 -3.47 -3.76 0.96
N TRP A 83 -2.34 -4.41 0.68
CA TRP A 83 -1.81 -4.50 -0.67
C TRP A 83 -1.17 -5.85 -0.95
N THR A 84 -1.24 -6.25 -2.21
CA THR A 84 -0.61 -7.46 -2.74
C THR A 84 0.28 -7.09 -3.92
N LEU A 85 1.57 -7.39 -3.80
CA LEU A 85 2.52 -7.35 -4.90
C LEU A 85 2.40 -8.65 -5.69
N ARG A 86 2.21 -8.57 -7.00
CA ARG A 86 2.26 -9.72 -7.91
C ARG A 86 3.41 -9.52 -8.89
N ALA A 87 4.21 -10.57 -9.08
CA ALA A 87 5.35 -10.51 -9.99
C ALA A 87 4.87 -10.20 -11.40
N GLY A 88 5.50 -9.20 -12.05
CA GLY A 88 5.32 -8.96 -13.48
C GLY A 88 6.01 -10.04 -14.32
N LYS A 89 5.80 -10.03 -15.65
CA LYS A 89 6.40 -10.99 -16.60
C LYS A 89 7.94 -11.03 -16.56
N GLN A 90 8.60 -10.00 -16.04
CA GLN A 90 10.07 -9.86 -16.00
C GLN A 90 10.72 -10.23 -14.64
N ASN A 91 10.06 -11.06 -13.82
CA ASN A 91 10.66 -11.81 -12.70
C ASN A 91 11.03 -11.05 -11.42
N SER A 92 10.64 -9.79 -11.23
CA SER A 92 10.85 -9.10 -9.94
C SER A 92 9.54 -8.85 -9.17
N LEU A 93 9.63 -9.03 -7.86
CA LEU A 93 8.68 -8.53 -6.87
C LEU A 93 9.37 -7.41 -6.11
N ALA A 94 9.43 -6.22 -6.68
CA ALA A 94 9.97 -5.10 -5.93
C ALA A 94 9.03 -3.90 -6.07
N ALA A 95 8.65 -3.40 -4.91
CA ALA A 95 7.97 -2.15 -4.70
C ALA A 95 8.50 -1.64 -3.35
N LEU A 96 8.85 -0.37 -3.30
CA LEU A 96 9.30 0.27 -2.08
C LEU A 96 8.20 1.24 -1.65
N ILE A 97 7.40 0.83 -0.67
CA ILE A 97 6.48 1.74 0.00
C ILE A 97 7.30 2.53 1.00
N ASP A 98 7.21 3.85 0.93
CA ASP A 98 8.03 4.76 1.73
C ASP A 98 7.23 5.26 2.95
N TYR A 99 6.16 6.01 2.71
CA TYR A 99 5.31 6.56 3.77
C TYR A 99 3.83 6.64 3.37
N ALA A 100 2.99 6.79 4.39
CA ALA A 100 1.57 7.08 4.25
C ALA A 100 1.22 8.35 5.02
N VAL A 101 0.35 9.18 4.45
CA VAL A 101 -0.27 10.33 5.11
C VAL A 101 -1.72 9.99 5.40
N VAL A 102 -2.12 10.07 6.66
CA VAL A 102 -3.49 9.79 7.11
C VAL A 102 -4.08 11.06 7.72
N THR A 103 -5.26 11.45 7.28
CA THR A 103 -6.01 12.55 7.92
C THR A 103 -6.81 11.98 9.07
N ILE A 104 -6.56 12.47 10.29
CA ILE A 104 -7.25 12.04 11.50
C ILE A 104 -8.08 13.20 12.02
N GLU A 105 -9.37 12.99 12.21
CA GLU A 105 -10.24 13.96 12.89
C GLU A 105 -10.14 13.72 14.40
N ARG A 106 -9.56 14.68 15.14
CA ARG A 106 -9.59 14.64 16.61
C ARG A 106 -11.00 15.00 17.07
N ARG A 107 -11.66 14.07 17.76
CA ARG A 107 -12.84 14.39 18.57
C ARG A 107 -12.35 15.07 19.85
N PHE A 108 -12.74 16.33 20.03
CA PHE A 108 -12.59 17.06 21.29
C PHE A 108 -13.79 16.79 22.19
#